data_AF-A0A938Q091-F1
#
_entry.id   AF-A0A938Q091-F1
#
_cell.length_a   1.000
_cell.length_b   1.000
_cell.length_c   1.000
_cell.angle_alpha   90.00
_cell.angle_beta   90.00
_cell.angle_gamma   90.00
#
_symmetry.space_group_name_H-M   'P 1'
#
loop_
_entity.id
_entity.type
_entity.pdbx_description
1 polymer ?
#
loop_
_entity_poly.entity_id
_entity_poly.type
_entity_poly.pdbx_seq_one_letter_code
_entity_poly.pdbx_strand_id
1 'polypeptide(L)'
;MAITHRWRTHIEAWQKTSLSQAAYCRQHHLNSRTFTARLSEYRKGNAESEPVLIPVTMTEELIVSNSGCQNIMVYCAQGHRLELPETVSAQWLSSLLRGLG
;
A
#
# COMPACT_ATOMS: atom_id res chain seq x y z
N MET A 1 2.46 -13.43 -27.04
CA MET A 1 1.39 -14.21 -27.69
C MET A 1 0.06 -13.68 -27.19
N ALA A 2 -1.00 -13.61 -28.01
CA ALA A 2 -2.29 -13.09 -27.54
C ALA A 2 -2.87 -13.96 -26.40
N ILE A 3 -3.39 -13.33 -25.34
CA ILE A 3 -4.10 -14.05 -24.28
C ILE A 3 -5.44 -14.57 -24.82
N THR A 4 -5.72 -15.86 -24.63
CA THR A 4 -6.99 -16.45 -25.05
C THR A 4 -8.14 -15.97 -24.16
N HIS A 5 -9.35 -15.88 -24.72
CA HIS A 5 -10.57 -15.45 -24.01
C HIS A 5 -10.77 -16.17 -22.67
N ARG A 6 -10.56 -17.49 -22.62
CA ARG A 6 -10.70 -18.30 -21.39
C ARG A 6 -9.84 -17.77 -20.23
N TRP A 7 -8.58 -17.42 -20.50
CA TRP A 7 -7.67 -16.92 -19.47
C TRP A 7 -8.03 -15.50 -19.04
N ARG A 8 -8.51 -14.66 -19.96
CA ARG A 8 -9.04 -13.33 -19.63
C ARG A 8 -10.21 -13.43 -18.65
N THR A 9 -11.19 -14.30 -18.93
CA THR A 9 -12.34 -14.53 -18.05
C THR A 9 -11.93 -14.95 -16.63
N HIS A 10 -10.96 -15.86 -16.50
CA HIS A 10 -10.46 -16.27 -15.18
C HIS A 10 -9.74 -15.15 -14.43
N ILE A 11 -8.95 -14.33 -15.13
CA ILE A 11 -8.23 -13.20 -14.52
C ILE A 11 -9.21 -12.13 -14.03
N GLU A 12 -10.20 -11.76 -14.86
CA GLU A 12 -11.23 -10.78 -14.49
C GLU A 12 -12.13 -11.29 -13.37
N ALA A 13 -12.50 -12.57 -13.41
CA ALA A 13 -13.24 -13.20 -12.32
C ALA A 13 -12.42 -13.18 -11.02
N TRP A 14 -11.13 -13.55 -11.08
CA TRP A 14 -10.23 -13.51 -9.93
C TRP A 14 -10.05 -12.09 -9.37
N GLN A 15 -9.91 -11.06 -10.21
CA GLN A 15 -9.79 -9.66 -9.77
C GLN A 15 -11.02 -9.17 -9.00
N LYS A 16 -12.21 -9.71 -9.28
CA LYS A 16 -13.44 -9.43 -8.53
C LYS A 16 -13.53 -10.19 -7.21
N THR A 17 -12.67 -11.18 -7.00
CA THR A 17 -12.57 -11.90 -5.74
C THR A 17 -11.50 -11.29 -4.84
N SER A 18 -11.74 -11.25 -3.54
CA SER A 18 -10.71 -10.90 -2.55
C SER A 18 -9.77 -12.08 -2.22
N LEU A 19 -9.68 -13.08 -3.10
CA LEU A 19 -8.90 -14.30 -2.88
C LEU A 19 -7.45 -14.11 -3.34
N SER A 20 -6.53 -14.75 -2.62
CA SER A 20 -5.15 -14.88 -3.11
C SER A 20 -5.12 -15.72 -4.39
N GLN A 21 -4.14 -15.46 -5.26
CA GLN A 21 -3.97 -16.19 -6.52
C GLN A 21 -3.92 -17.72 -6.30
N ALA A 22 -3.22 -18.14 -5.24
CA ALA A 22 -3.10 -19.55 -4.89
C ALA A 22 -4.44 -20.17 -4.48
N ALA A 23 -5.26 -19.45 -3.72
CA ALA A 23 -6.60 -19.90 -3.32
C ALA A 23 -7.52 -20.02 -4.55
N TYR A 24 -7.53 -19.01 -5.43
CA TYR A 24 -8.30 -19.04 -6.66
C TYR A 24 -7.89 -20.20 -7.58
N CYS A 25 -6.59 -20.42 -7.76
CA CYS A 25 -6.08 -21.53 -8.57
C CYS A 25 -6.49 -22.89 -7.99
N ARG A 26 -6.48 -23.05 -6.66
CA ARG A 26 -6.94 -24.29 -6.00
C ARG A 26 -8.43 -24.53 -6.20
N GLN A 27 -9.26 -23.50 -6.01
CA GLN A 27 -10.71 -23.60 -6.14
C GLN A 27 -11.16 -23.92 -7.57
N HIS A 28 -10.49 -23.34 -8.57
CA HIS A 28 -10.83 -23.51 -9.98
C HIS A 28 -9.98 -24.57 -10.69
N HIS A 29 -9.22 -25.38 -9.95
CA HIS A 29 -8.33 -26.42 -10.48
C HIS A 29 -7.38 -25.92 -11.59
N LEU A 30 -6.87 -24.70 -11.43
CA LEU A 30 -5.94 -24.08 -12.36
C LEU A 30 -4.49 -24.32 -11.92
N ASN A 31 -3.61 -24.54 -12.89
CA ASN A 31 -2.18 -24.59 -12.62
C ASN A 31 -1.67 -23.18 -12.28
N SER A 32 -1.12 -23.01 -11.09
CA SER A 32 -0.63 -21.72 -10.58
C SER A 32 0.46 -21.10 -11.46
N ARG A 33 1.41 -21.91 -11.95
CA ARG A 33 2.51 -21.45 -12.81
C ARG A 33 1.98 -20.94 -14.14
N THR A 34 1.02 -21.66 -14.74
CA THR A 34 0.37 -21.22 -15.97
C THR A 34 -0.45 -19.95 -15.75
N PHE A 35 -1.18 -19.86 -14.63
CA PHE A 35 -1.96 -18.67 -14.29
C PHE A 35 -1.04 -17.44 -14.14
N THR A 36 0.09 -17.55 -13.43
CA THR A 36 1.06 -16.44 -13.30
C THR A 36 1.58 -15.98 -14.65
N ALA A 37 1.95 -16.91 -15.54
CA ALA A 37 2.44 -16.57 -16.88
C ALA A 37 1.38 -15.83 -17.70
N ARG A 38 0.11 -16.27 -17.63
CA ARG A 38 -1.01 -15.64 -18.33
C ARG A 38 -1.39 -14.29 -17.74
N LEU A 39 -1.30 -14.13 -16.42
CA LEU A 39 -1.51 -12.85 -15.73
C LEU A 39 -0.45 -11.82 -16.14
N SER A 40 0.81 -12.23 -16.28
CA SER A 40 1.89 -11.37 -16.78
C SER A 40 1.62 -10.88 -18.20
N GLU A 41 1.26 -11.79 -19.12
CA GLU A 41 0.90 -11.43 -20.50
C GLU A 41 -0.35 -10.52 -20.55
N TYR A 42 -1.36 -10.78 -19.70
CA TYR A 42 -2.55 -9.94 -19.58
C TYR A 42 -2.20 -8.51 -19.16
N ARG A 43 -1.35 -8.34 -18.14
CA ARG A 43 -0.89 -7.03 -17.67
C ARG A 43 -0.07 -6.31 -18.71
N LYS A 44 0.81 -7.01 -19.43
CA LYS A 44 1.61 -6.42 -20.50
C LYS A 44 0.75 -5.91 -21.66
N GLY A 45 -0.32 -6.62 -22.01
CA GLY A 45 -1.29 -6.17 -23.02
C GLY A 45 -2.29 -5.13 -22.51
N ASN A 46 -2.46 -5.00 -21.19
CA ASN A 46 -3.37 -4.02 -20.57
C ASN A 46 -2.64 -2.79 -20.00
N ALA A 47 -1.30 -2.75 -20.06
CA ALA A 47 -0.50 -1.60 -19.63
C ALA A 47 -0.69 -0.36 -20.51
N GLU A 48 -1.38 -0.48 -21.64
CA GLU A 48 -1.86 0.66 -22.44
C GLU A 48 -3.20 1.22 -21.95
N SER A 49 -3.90 0.52 -21.05
CA SER A 49 -4.96 1.14 -20.26
C SER A 49 -4.28 1.85 -19.10
N GLU A 50 -4.30 3.17 -19.17
CA GLU A 50 -3.75 4.07 -18.16
C GLU A 50 -4.06 3.58 -16.75
N PRO A 51 -3.11 3.64 -15.80
CA PRO A 51 -3.36 3.25 -14.42
C PRO A 51 -4.57 4.03 -13.92
N VAL A 52 -5.62 3.31 -13.49
CA VAL A 52 -6.80 3.91 -12.88
C VAL A 52 -6.33 4.60 -11.60
N LEU A 53 -6.15 5.92 -11.69
CA LEU A 53 -5.88 6.76 -10.54
C LEU A 53 -7.14 6.73 -9.68
N ILE A 54 -7.09 6.03 -8.55
CA ILE A 54 -8.15 6.11 -7.55
C ILE A 54 -7.96 7.47 -6.88
N PRO A 55 -8.90 8.43 -7.02
CA PRO A 55 -8.80 9.68 -6.31
C PRO A 55 -8.89 9.37 -4.82
N VAL A 56 -7.76 9.53 -4.13
CA VAL A 56 -7.74 9.55 -2.67
C VAL A 56 -8.35 10.89 -2.29
N THR A 57 -9.64 10.88 -1.96
CA THR A 57 -10.26 12.00 -1.29
C THR A 57 -9.59 12.10 0.07
N MET A 58 -8.65 13.03 0.20
CA MET A 58 -8.06 13.40 1.47
C MET A 58 -9.26 13.79 2.34
N THR A 59 -9.62 12.88 3.25
CA THR A 59 -10.63 13.20 4.25
C THR A 59 -9.93 14.24 5.08
N GLU A 60 -10.24 15.50 4.81
CA GLU A 60 -9.80 16.63 5.59
C GLU A 60 -10.49 16.44 6.93
N GLU A 61 -9.87 15.58 7.76
CA GLU A 61 -10.19 15.41 9.17
C GLU A 61 -9.96 16.78 9.78
N LEU A 62 -11.06 17.55 9.78
CA LEU A 62 -11.31 18.77 10.51
C LEU A 62 -10.01 19.35 11.06
N ILE A 63 -9.37 20.18 10.24
CA ILE A 63 -8.33 21.09 10.69
C ILE A 63 -9.05 22.04 11.64
N VAL A 64 -9.25 21.60 12.88
CA VAL A 64 -9.48 22.50 14.00
C VAL A 64 -8.19 23.29 14.04
N SER A 65 -8.27 24.52 13.52
CA SER A 65 -7.20 25.50 13.47
C SER A 65 -6.71 25.78 14.89
N ASN A 66 -5.90 24.89 15.45
CA ASN A 66 -5.03 25.23 16.55
C ASN A 66 -3.79 25.85 15.92
N SER A 67 -3.93 27.13 15.59
CA SER A 67 -2.84 28.00 15.18
C SER A 67 -1.67 27.84 16.16
N GLY A 68 -0.59 27.17 15.73
CA GLY A 68 0.72 27.25 16.38
C GLY A 68 1.39 25.97 16.87
N CYS A 69 0.94 24.76 16.50
CA CYS A 69 1.73 23.55 16.77
C CYS A 69 2.45 23.09 15.50
N GLN A 70 3.62 23.66 15.20
CA GLN A 70 4.57 23.01 14.30
C GLN A 70 4.98 21.69 14.97
N ASN A 71 5.21 20.65 14.19
CA ASN A 71 5.72 19.40 14.75
C ASN A 71 7.23 19.35 14.52
N ILE A 72 7.97 18.97 15.54
CA ILE A 72 9.39 18.70 15.51
C ILE A 72 9.58 17.24 15.08
N MET A 73 10.47 17.05 14.10
CA MET A 73 10.87 15.74 13.59
C MET A 73 12.25 15.37 14.15
N VAL A 74 12.34 14.25 14.87
CA VAL A 74 13.61 13.76 15.43
C VAL A 74 13.99 12.44 14.80
N TYR A 75 15.21 12.35 14.26
CA TYR A 75 15.79 11.12 13.72
C TYR A 75 16.78 10.53 14.72
N CYS A 76 16.55 9.29 15.14
CA CYS A 76 17.44 8.56 16.04
C CYS A 76 18.42 7.68 15.26
N ALA A 77 19.59 7.39 15.85
CA ALA A 77 20.67 6.62 15.22
C ALA A 77 20.28 5.17 14.80
N GLN A 78 19.17 4.64 15.31
CA GLN A 78 18.66 3.30 14.99
C GLN A 78 17.60 3.29 13.87
N GLY A 79 17.41 4.40 13.15
CA GLY A 79 16.41 4.52 12.09
C GLY A 79 14.98 4.80 12.58
N HIS A 80 14.80 5.01 13.90
CA HIS A 80 13.54 5.47 14.44
C HIS A 80 13.31 6.95 14.13
N ARG A 81 12.07 7.29 13.79
CA ARG A 81 11.60 8.66 13.54
C ARG A 81 10.52 8.98 14.54
N LEU A 82 10.67 10.11 15.23
CA LEU A 82 9.70 10.62 16.20
C LEU A 82 9.11 11.93 15.67
N GLU A 83 7.79 12.00 15.71
CA GLU A 83 7.03 13.21 15.41
C GLU A 83 6.40 13.71 16.70
N LEU A 84 6.75 14.93 17.09
CA LEU A 84 6.40 15.48 18.39
C LEU A 84 5.96 16.94 18.21
N PRO A 85 4.95 17.44 18.94
CA PRO A 85 4.63 18.87 18.94
C PRO A 85 5.77 19.72 19.52
N GLU A 86 5.91 20.99 19.11
CA GLU A 86 6.90 21.92 19.73
C GLU A 86 6.68 22.14 21.23
N THR A 87 5.47 21.87 21.72
CA THR A 87 5.10 22.05 23.13
C THR A 87 5.77 21.03 24.05
N VAL A 88 6.49 20.05 23.49
CA VAL A 88 7.19 19.02 24.25
C VAL A 88 8.44 19.60 24.91
N SER A 89 8.58 19.41 26.21
CA SER A 89 9.77 19.88 26.94
C SER A 89 11.04 19.13 26.52
N ALA A 90 12.15 19.87 26.39
CA ALA A 90 13.45 19.30 26.05
C ALA A 90 13.94 18.27 27.09
N GLN A 91 13.59 18.46 28.36
CA GLN A 91 13.93 17.53 29.43
C GLN A 91 13.24 16.17 29.22
N TRP A 92 11.93 16.18 28.95
CA TRP A 92 11.20 14.95 28.66
C TRP A 92 11.75 14.25 27.42
N LEU A 93 12.02 15.00 26.34
CA LEU A 93 12.59 14.45 25.12
C LEU A 93 13.96 13.80 25.39
N SER A 94 14.79 14.41 26.24
CA SER A 94 16.08 13.83 26.63
C SER A 94 15.94 12.51 27.41
N SER A 95 14.92 12.39 28.26
CA SER A 95 14.63 11.16 29.00
C SER A 95 14.14 10.06 28.06
N LEU A 96 13.28 10.40 27.09
CA LEU A 96 12.82 9.47 26.06
C LEU A 96 13.98 8.97 25.20
N LEU A 97 14.81 9.89 24.69
CA LEU A 97 15.96 9.54 23.86
C LEU A 97 16.99 8.68 24.62
N ARG A 98 17.13 8.87 25.93
CA ARG A 98 17.97 8.03 26.78
C ARG A 98 17.42 6.61 26.96
N GLY A 99 16.10 6.46 27.03
CA GLY A 99 15.44 5.15 27.11
C GLY A 99 15.42 4.38 25.79
N LEU A 100 15.54 5.09 24.66
CA LEU A 100 15.65 4.51 23.32
C LEU A 100 17.10 4.17 22.92
N GLY A 101 18.06 4.43 23.81
CA GLY A 101 19.48 4.12 23.65
C GLY A 101 19.76 2.64 23.89
#